data_AF-A0A968I7C0-F1
#
_entry.id   AF-A0A968I7C0-F1
#
_cell.length_a   1.000
_cell.length_b   1.000
_cell.length_c   1.000
_cell.angle_alpha   90.00
_cell.angle_beta   90.00
_cell.angle_gamma   90.00
#
_symmetry.space_group_name_H-M   'P 1'
#
loop_
_entity.id
_entity.type
_entity.pdbx_description
1 polymer ?
#
loop_
_entity_poly.entity_id
_entity_poly.type
_entity_poly.pdbx_seq_one_letter_code
_entity_poly.pdbx_strand_id
1 'polypeptide(L)'
;MHKLIFVVMVFLGAALAQVQVPDTPAGRWLKDFLEVYNGFDPKAYTRFQTERFDLRMLERFGGVEGAVKTLGSLYATQGRLALYSINAKSAMQLEAFALGSVTKSWVRFEVSVNPNNPRAASLGIRVDAPPEGIKPTRVEGDAGFVQTLGEHLDKLSQNRLFSGVVLVAKNGSPIFSKAYGRRNEAGEALEPSSKFPLSSMGKMFTAVAIAQLVEAGKLAYGDLVSNYIPNYPTERIRGMTIDHLLAHTSGLGGYDFDDMRPITNVQDLLKLPVLESSPQQPGERFYYSNSGYVLLGAVIEQVSGEDYFEYLERHIFKPLGMNDTGNFGLNESTPVLPPDSCRDIDGLVRHGETRVAQQQGHPFGVCQPVPGT
;
A
#
# COMPACT_ATOMS: atom_id res chain seq x y z
N MET A 1 9.28 26.84 -22.01
CA MET A 1 8.14 25.90 -21.91
C MET A 1 8.68 24.51 -21.61
N HIS A 2 8.72 24.11 -20.34
CA HIS A 2 9.12 22.74 -19.97
C HIS A 2 7.91 21.82 -20.19
N LYS A 3 7.94 21.02 -21.25
CA LYS A 3 6.95 19.95 -21.47
C LYS A 3 7.23 18.86 -20.45
N LEU A 4 6.45 18.79 -19.37
CA LEU A 4 6.43 17.60 -18.52
C LEU A 4 5.72 16.47 -19.27
N ILE A 5 6.29 15.28 -19.18
CA ILE A 5 6.01 14.14 -20.04
C ILE A 5 5.38 13.05 -19.18
N PHE A 6 4.10 12.75 -19.43
CA PHE A 6 3.45 11.62 -18.78
C PHE A 6 3.67 10.34 -19.59
N VAL A 7 3.91 9.25 -18.87
CA VAL A 7 4.22 7.94 -19.42
C VAL A 7 3.14 6.97 -18.96
N VAL A 8 2.36 6.44 -19.91
CA VAL A 8 1.52 5.25 -19.70
C VAL A 8 2.16 4.12 -20.49
N MET A 9 2.52 3.04 -19.81
CA MET A 9 3.07 1.86 -20.47
C MET A 9 1.99 1.12 -21.23
N VAL A 10 1.97 1.28 -22.55
CA VAL A 10 1.31 0.32 -23.44
C VAL A 10 2.33 -0.31 -24.37
N PHE A 11 2.52 -1.61 -24.21
CA PHE A 11 3.39 -2.40 -25.07
C PHE A 11 2.56 -3.07 -26.15
N LEU A 12 2.68 -2.58 -27.39
CA LEU A 12 2.45 -3.40 -28.57
C LEU A 12 3.53 -4.49 -28.60
N GLY A 13 3.10 -5.73 -28.81
CA GLY A 13 3.94 -6.92 -28.68
C GLY A 13 5.19 -6.87 -29.54
N ALA A 14 6.33 -6.59 -28.93
CA ALA A 14 7.58 -7.15 -29.38
C ALA A 14 7.56 -8.63 -29.01
N ALA A 15 7.75 -9.52 -29.98
CA ALA A 15 7.96 -10.93 -29.70
C ALA A 15 9.14 -11.05 -28.73
N LEU A 16 8.85 -11.44 -27.49
CA LEU A 16 9.88 -11.70 -26.49
C LEU A 16 10.71 -12.87 -27.01
N ALA A 17 11.98 -12.63 -27.33
CA ALA A 17 12.91 -13.70 -27.63
C ALA A 17 12.89 -14.71 -26.48
N GLN A 18 12.93 -16.01 -26.79
CA GLN A 18 12.87 -17.05 -25.77
C GLN A 18 14.12 -16.95 -24.89
N VAL A 19 13.96 -16.41 -23.69
CA VAL A 19 15.05 -16.19 -22.74
C VAL A 19 15.64 -17.54 -22.37
N GLN A 20 16.92 -17.75 -22.69
CA GLN A 20 17.61 -18.97 -22.33
C GLN A 20 17.87 -18.97 -20.82
N VAL A 21 17.20 -19.86 -20.10
CA VAL A 21 17.43 -20.06 -18.67
C VAL A 21 18.78 -20.78 -18.49
N PRO A 22 19.72 -20.22 -17.70
CA PRO A 22 21.02 -20.85 -17.51
C PRO A 22 20.87 -22.20 -16.79
N ASP A 23 21.70 -23.18 -17.16
CA ASP A 23 21.70 -24.50 -16.53
C ASP A 23 22.46 -24.53 -15.19
N THR A 24 22.08 -23.61 -14.30
CA THR A 24 22.58 -23.50 -12.93
C THR A 24 21.50 -23.98 -11.95
N PRO A 25 21.84 -24.34 -10.70
CA PRO A 25 20.84 -24.65 -9.67
C PRO A 25 19.74 -23.60 -9.54
N ALA A 26 20.09 -22.31 -9.53
CA ALA A 26 19.11 -21.23 -9.49
C ALA A 26 18.27 -21.14 -10.77
N GLY A 27 18.89 -21.31 -11.94
CA GLY A 27 18.19 -21.28 -13.22
C GLY A 27 17.19 -22.42 -13.37
N ARG A 28 17.58 -23.66 -13.06
CA ARG A 28 16.67 -24.82 -13.05
C ARG A 28 15.51 -24.60 -12.07
N TRP A 29 15.79 -24.09 -10.87
CA TRP A 29 14.74 -23.77 -9.90
C TRP A 29 13.74 -22.74 -10.46
N LEU A 30 14.22 -21.64 -11.06
CA LEU A 30 13.34 -20.62 -11.64
C LEU A 30 12.48 -21.18 -12.77
N LYS A 31 13.06 -22.03 -13.62
CA LYS A 31 12.33 -22.70 -14.71
C LYS A 31 11.18 -23.54 -14.15
N ASP A 32 11.48 -24.42 -13.20
CA ASP A 32 10.48 -25.30 -12.58
C ASP A 32 9.38 -24.46 -11.89
N PHE A 33 9.77 -23.39 -11.19
CA PHE A 33 8.85 -22.46 -10.55
C PHE A 33 7.91 -21.81 -11.57
N LEU A 34 8.42 -21.26 -12.67
CA LEU A 34 7.60 -20.59 -13.68
C LEU A 34 6.64 -21.55 -14.39
N GLU A 35 7.03 -22.81 -14.56
CA GLU A 35 6.18 -23.85 -15.13
C GLU A 35 4.98 -24.16 -14.23
N VAL A 36 5.25 -24.44 -12.94
CA VAL A 36 4.20 -24.64 -11.93
C VAL A 36 3.36 -23.37 -11.79
N TYR A 37 4.00 -22.20 -11.81
CA TYR A 37 3.31 -20.94 -11.64
C TYR A 37 2.28 -20.69 -12.74
N ASN A 38 2.74 -20.82 -13.99
CA ASN A 38 1.92 -20.57 -15.18
C ASN A 38 0.90 -21.69 -15.45
N GLY A 39 1.08 -22.88 -14.86
CA GLY A 39 0.12 -23.98 -14.92
C GLY A 39 -1.12 -23.75 -14.07
N PHE A 40 -1.02 -22.94 -13.02
CA PHE A 40 -2.10 -22.63 -12.08
C PHE A 40 -2.83 -23.86 -11.50
N ASP A 41 -2.08 -24.90 -11.12
CA ASP A 41 -2.59 -26.05 -10.38
C ASP A 41 -2.19 -25.95 -8.90
N PRO A 42 -3.13 -25.65 -7.98
CA PRO A 42 -2.84 -25.56 -6.54
C PRO A 42 -2.14 -26.79 -5.97
N LYS A 43 -2.46 -28.00 -6.44
CA LYS A 43 -1.83 -29.23 -5.94
C LYS A 43 -0.37 -29.32 -6.39
N ALA A 44 -0.09 -28.92 -7.64
CA ALA A 44 1.28 -28.83 -8.13
C ALA A 44 2.08 -27.75 -7.38
N TYR A 45 1.46 -26.61 -7.05
CA TYR A 45 2.07 -25.58 -6.21
C TYR A 45 2.43 -26.07 -4.81
N THR A 46 1.47 -26.68 -4.11
CA THR A 46 1.69 -27.23 -2.76
C THR A 46 2.86 -28.21 -2.77
N ARG A 47 2.90 -29.12 -3.75
CA ARG A 47 3.99 -30.09 -3.92
C ARG A 47 5.32 -29.38 -4.18
N PHE A 48 5.35 -28.46 -5.15
CA PHE A 48 6.56 -27.73 -5.52
C PHE A 48 7.16 -26.98 -4.33
N GLN A 49 6.32 -26.27 -3.56
CA GLN A 49 6.75 -25.53 -2.38
C GLN A 49 7.33 -26.47 -1.30
N THR A 50 6.65 -27.57 -1.03
CA THR A 50 7.10 -28.57 -0.04
C THR A 50 8.46 -29.19 -0.43
N GLU A 51 8.67 -29.44 -1.72
CA GLU A 51 9.88 -30.09 -2.22
C GLU A 51 11.04 -29.11 -2.45
N ARG A 52 10.75 -27.87 -2.84
CA ARG A 52 11.71 -26.93 -3.42
C ARG A 52 11.90 -25.65 -2.61
N PHE A 53 11.18 -25.44 -1.50
CA PHE A 53 11.42 -24.31 -0.60
C PHE A 53 12.09 -24.80 0.69
N ASP A 54 13.05 -24.03 1.20
CA ASP A 54 13.57 -24.19 2.55
C ASP A 54 12.46 -23.92 3.61
N LEU A 55 12.57 -24.53 4.78
CA LEU A 55 11.66 -24.33 5.90
C LEU A 55 11.60 -22.86 6.34
N ARG A 56 12.75 -22.18 6.49
CA ARG A 56 12.75 -20.76 6.87
C ARG A 56 12.10 -19.88 5.82
N MET A 57 12.22 -20.27 4.56
CA MET A 57 11.55 -19.60 3.48
C MET A 57 10.04 -19.81 3.55
N LEU A 58 9.57 -21.05 3.77
CA LEU A 58 8.15 -21.34 3.97
C LEU A 58 7.56 -20.57 5.16
N GLU A 59 8.26 -20.51 6.29
CA GLU A 59 7.84 -19.74 7.47
C GLU A 59 7.60 -18.26 7.14
N ARG A 60 8.44 -17.63 6.30
CA ARG A 60 8.25 -16.24 5.86
C ARG A 60 6.99 -16.03 5.02
N PHE A 61 6.51 -17.08 4.36
CA PHE A 61 5.24 -17.05 3.64
C PHE A 61 4.05 -17.44 4.51
N GLY A 62 4.24 -17.75 5.80
CA GLY A 62 3.18 -18.30 6.65
C GLY A 62 2.91 -19.78 6.40
N GLY A 63 3.95 -20.53 6.03
CA GLY A 63 3.87 -21.95 5.68
C GLY A 63 3.45 -22.19 4.23
N VAL A 64 3.12 -23.45 3.92
CA VAL A 64 2.73 -23.88 2.56
C VAL A 64 1.43 -23.20 2.13
N GLU A 65 0.43 -23.12 3.02
CA GLU A 65 -0.84 -22.48 2.72
C GLU A 65 -0.67 -20.99 2.41
N GLY A 66 0.09 -20.27 3.24
CA GLY A 66 0.38 -18.86 3.02
C GLY A 66 1.20 -18.60 1.74
N ALA A 67 2.08 -19.52 1.35
CA ALA A 67 2.79 -19.46 0.08
C ALA A 67 1.87 -19.69 -1.13
N VAL A 68 0.97 -20.68 -1.08
CA VAL A 68 -0.08 -20.89 -2.09
C VAL A 68 -0.97 -19.65 -2.22
N LYS A 69 -1.40 -19.09 -1.09
CA LYS A 69 -2.18 -17.83 -1.02
C LYS A 69 -1.41 -16.69 -1.70
N THR A 70 -0.16 -16.45 -1.32
CA THR A 70 0.65 -15.35 -1.87
C THR A 70 0.84 -15.46 -3.39
N LEU A 71 1.21 -16.64 -3.88
CA LEU A 71 1.43 -16.86 -5.32
C LEU A 71 0.12 -16.91 -6.11
N GLY A 72 -0.95 -17.43 -5.52
CA GLY A 72 -2.29 -17.40 -6.08
C GLY A 72 -2.78 -15.96 -6.29
N SER A 73 -2.55 -15.07 -5.33
CA SER A 73 -2.82 -13.63 -5.48
C SER A 73 -1.98 -12.98 -6.56
N LEU A 74 -0.71 -13.36 -6.68
CA LEU A 74 0.14 -12.89 -7.77
C LEU A 74 -0.40 -13.36 -9.14
N TYR A 75 -0.80 -14.62 -9.28
CA TYR A 75 -1.41 -15.12 -10.52
C TYR A 75 -2.75 -14.46 -10.82
N ALA A 76 -3.58 -14.25 -9.80
CA ALA A 76 -4.84 -13.57 -9.93
C ALA A 76 -4.67 -12.13 -10.48
N THR A 77 -3.62 -11.43 -10.08
CA THR A 77 -3.35 -10.05 -10.50
C THR A 77 -2.55 -9.96 -11.80
N GLN A 78 -1.49 -10.74 -11.94
CA GLN A 78 -0.56 -10.64 -13.08
C GLN A 78 -0.93 -11.59 -14.22
N GLY A 79 -1.69 -12.64 -13.95
CA GLY A 79 -1.92 -13.77 -14.86
C GLY A 79 -0.65 -14.59 -15.06
N ARG A 80 -0.47 -15.11 -16.28
CA ARG A 80 0.76 -15.82 -16.66
C ARG A 80 1.93 -14.83 -16.73
N LEU A 81 3.11 -15.30 -16.33
CA LEU A 81 4.34 -14.55 -16.41
C LEU A 81 5.18 -15.02 -17.60
N ALA A 82 5.48 -14.08 -18.49
CA ALA A 82 6.40 -14.29 -19.60
C ALA A 82 7.78 -13.79 -19.19
N LEU A 83 8.75 -14.71 -19.07
CA LEU A 83 10.13 -14.37 -18.72
C LEU A 83 10.77 -13.46 -19.79
N TYR A 84 11.47 -12.43 -19.34
CA TYR A 84 12.07 -11.38 -20.18
C TYR A 84 13.59 -11.32 -20.10
N SER A 85 14.16 -11.37 -18.89
CA SER A 85 15.60 -11.38 -18.71
C SER A 85 16.00 -12.16 -17.47
N ILE A 86 17.23 -12.67 -17.47
CA ILE A 86 17.87 -13.29 -16.32
C ILE A 86 19.28 -12.70 -16.19
N ASN A 87 19.62 -12.29 -14.97
CA ASN A 87 20.95 -11.92 -14.56
C ASN A 87 21.44 -12.89 -13.47
N ALA A 88 22.29 -13.84 -13.84
CA ALA A 88 22.87 -14.78 -12.89
C ALA A 88 24.00 -14.09 -12.10
N LYS A 89 23.79 -13.86 -10.80
CA LYS A 89 24.82 -13.32 -9.89
C LYS A 89 25.84 -14.41 -9.51
N SER A 90 25.39 -15.66 -9.46
CA SER A 90 26.22 -16.86 -9.29
C SER A 90 25.44 -18.11 -9.77
N ALA A 91 26.02 -19.30 -9.64
CA ALA A 91 25.28 -20.55 -9.89
C ALA A 91 24.06 -20.73 -8.94
N MET A 92 24.13 -20.14 -7.74
CA MET A 92 23.11 -20.28 -6.69
C MET A 92 22.18 -19.08 -6.59
N GLN A 93 22.49 -17.97 -7.27
CA GLN A 93 21.73 -16.74 -7.16
C GLN A 93 21.49 -16.12 -8.52
N LEU A 94 20.25 -15.73 -8.77
CA LEU A 94 19.87 -14.99 -9.96
C LEU A 94 18.85 -13.92 -9.64
N GLU A 95 18.76 -12.99 -10.57
CA GLU A 95 17.68 -12.05 -10.71
C GLU A 95 17.00 -12.28 -12.05
N ALA A 96 15.69 -12.15 -12.12
CA ALA A 96 14.95 -12.27 -13.37
C ALA A 96 13.81 -11.26 -13.43
N PHE A 97 13.48 -10.84 -14.64
CA PHE A 97 12.29 -10.05 -14.92
C PHE A 97 11.33 -10.85 -15.77
N ALA A 98 10.05 -10.78 -15.44
CA ALA A 98 8.96 -11.31 -16.24
C ALA A 98 7.86 -10.26 -16.41
N LEU A 99 7.06 -10.40 -17.46
CA LEU A 99 5.92 -9.53 -17.74
C LEU A 99 4.60 -10.27 -17.44
N GLY A 100 3.74 -9.65 -16.63
CA GLY A 100 2.39 -10.15 -16.36
C GLY A 100 1.50 -10.08 -17.59
N SER A 101 0.76 -11.14 -17.88
CA SER A 101 -0.16 -11.19 -19.02
C SER A 101 -1.37 -10.26 -18.87
N VAL A 102 -1.82 -9.98 -17.64
CA VAL A 102 -3.04 -9.20 -17.36
C VAL A 102 -2.74 -7.72 -17.16
N THR A 103 -2.00 -7.37 -16.11
CA THR A 103 -1.62 -5.97 -15.77
C THR A 103 -0.59 -5.39 -16.71
N LYS A 104 0.16 -6.23 -17.45
CA LYS A 104 1.36 -5.80 -18.20
C LYS A 104 2.44 -5.16 -17.32
N SER A 105 2.42 -5.41 -16.02
CA SER A 105 3.44 -4.94 -15.09
C SER A 105 4.66 -5.86 -15.11
N TRP A 106 5.82 -5.28 -14.82
CA TRP A 106 7.06 -6.02 -14.62
C TRP A 106 7.08 -6.66 -13.25
N VAL A 107 7.41 -7.94 -13.20
CA VAL A 107 7.59 -8.70 -11.97
C VAL A 107 9.06 -9.10 -11.89
N ARG A 108 9.73 -8.63 -10.85
CA ARG A 108 11.11 -8.98 -10.55
C ARG A 108 11.16 -10.14 -9.58
N PHE A 109 12.04 -11.08 -9.90
CA PHE A 109 12.38 -12.25 -9.11
C PHE A 109 13.82 -12.14 -8.61
N GLU A 110 14.02 -12.39 -7.33
CA GLU A 110 15.35 -12.55 -6.73
C GLU A 110 15.39 -13.91 -6.04
N VAL A 111 16.15 -14.84 -6.62
CA VAL A 111 16.20 -16.23 -6.18
C VAL A 111 17.57 -16.54 -5.62
N SER A 112 17.61 -17.17 -4.45
CA SER A 112 18.80 -17.82 -3.91
C SER A 112 18.48 -19.27 -3.59
N VAL A 113 19.31 -20.20 -4.04
CA VAL A 113 19.19 -21.65 -3.81
C VAL A 113 20.30 -22.11 -2.87
N ASN A 114 20.00 -23.05 -1.98
CA ASN A 114 21.02 -23.61 -1.11
C ASN A 114 22.05 -24.42 -1.92
N PRO A 115 23.34 -24.37 -1.56
CA PRO A 115 24.37 -25.12 -2.30
C PRO A 115 24.28 -26.63 -2.06
N ASN A 116 23.79 -27.05 -0.89
CA ASN A 116 23.80 -28.44 -0.44
C ASN A 116 22.45 -29.14 -0.58
N ASN A 117 21.39 -28.39 -0.86
CA ASN A 117 20.09 -28.93 -1.21
C ASN A 117 19.47 -28.02 -2.29
N PRO A 118 18.86 -28.54 -3.35
CA PRO A 118 18.36 -27.72 -4.47
C PRO A 118 17.07 -26.93 -4.12
N ARG A 119 16.88 -26.58 -2.84
CA ARG A 119 15.75 -25.77 -2.36
C ARG A 119 16.12 -24.30 -2.32
N ALA A 120 15.15 -23.44 -2.62
CA ALA A 120 15.33 -22.00 -2.49
C ALA A 120 15.49 -21.62 -1.01
N ALA A 121 16.55 -20.87 -0.72
CA ALA A 121 16.80 -20.22 0.56
C ALA A 121 16.06 -18.88 0.66
N SER A 122 15.83 -18.21 -0.48
CA SER A 122 15.06 -16.99 -0.55
C SER A 122 14.42 -16.81 -1.92
N LEU A 123 13.24 -16.19 -1.93
CA LEU A 123 12.53 -15.74 -3.12
C LEU A 123 11.94 -14.35 -2.85
N GLY A 124 12.48 -13.33 -3.51
CA GLY A 124 11.82 -12.03 -3.63
C GLY A 124 10.96 -12.04 -4.88
N ILE A 125 9.66 -11.72 -4.73
CA ILE A 125 8.78 -11.44 -5.87
C ILE A 125 8.12 -10.09 -5.63
N ARG A 126 8.27 -9.17 -6.57
CA ARG A 126 7.66 -7.85 -6.49
C ARG A 126 7.31 -7.32 -7.86
N VAL A 127 6.22 -6.58 -7.95
CA VAL A 127 6.00 -5.69 -9.08
C VAL A 127 7.06 -4.59 -8.99
N ASP A 128 7.82 -4.38 -10.06
CA ASP A 128 8.96 -3.46 -10.07
C ASP A 128 8.89 -2.55 -11.31
N ALA A 129 9.79 -1.57 -11.36
CA ALA A 129 10.06 -0.82 -12.56
C ALA A 129 10.55 -1.78 -13.67
N PRO A 130 10.45 -1.37 -14.95
CA PRO A 130 11.03 -2.14 -16.04
C PRO A 130 12.52 -2.40 -15.84
N PRO A 131 13.03 -3.51 -16.39
CA PRO A 131 14.47 -3.74 -16.43
C PRO A 131 15.18 -2.61 -17.19
N GLU A 132 16.42 -2.35 -16.80
CA GLU A 132 17.24 -1.30 -17.39
C GLU A 132 17.32 -1.43 -18.91
N GLY A 133 17.25 -0.30 -19.63
CA GLY A 133 17.23 -0.26 -21.09
C GLY A 133 15.84 -0.41 -21.73
N ILE A 134 14.83 -0.90 -21.00
CA ILE A 134 13.44 -0.82 -21.47
C ILE A 134 12.92 0.59 -21.26
N LYS A 135 12.77 1.32 -22.37
CA LYS A 135 12.07 2.59 -22.37
C LYS A 135 10.57 2.33 -22.43
N PRO A 136 9.77 2.97 -21.56
CA PRO A 136 8.33 2.95 -21.71
C PRO A 136 7.93 3.43 -23.10
N THR A 137 6.96 2.75 -23.72
CA THR A 137 6.28 3.33 -24.88
C THR A 137 5.63 4.62 -24.43
N ARG A 138 6.02 5.72 -25.06
CA ARG A 138 5.46 7.03 -24.77
C ARG A 138 4.24 7.23 -25.64
N VAL A 139 3.10 7.50 -25.01
CA VAL A 139 1.91 7.94 -25.74
C VAL A 139 2.03 9.42 -26.02
N GLU A 140 1.85 9.83 -27.27
CA GLU A 140 1.90 11.24 -27.66
C GLU A 140 0.56 11.93 -27.43
N GLY A 141 0.63 13.13 -26.83
CA GLY A 141 -0.53 13.98 -26.60
C GLY A 141 -1.44 13.52 -25.46
N ASP A 142 -2.23 14.47 -24.95
CA ASP A 142 -3.12 14.22 -23.81
C ASP A 142 -4.27 13.27 -24.21
N ALA A 143 -4.79 13.39 -25.43
CA ALA A 143 -5.86 12.52 -25.94
C ALA A 143 -5.41 11.04 -26.03
N GLY A 144 -4.22 10.79 -26.58
CA GLY A 144 -3.67 9.44 -26.65
C GLY A 144 -3.44 8.87 -25.25
N PHE A 145 -2.85 9.65 -24.34
CA PHE A 145 -2.63 9.26 -22.95
C PHE A 145 -3.95 8.86 -22.26
N VAL A 146 -4.98 9.71 -22.37
CA VAL A 146 -6.30 9.50 -21.78
C VAL A 146 -6.96 8.23 -22.31
N GLN A 147 -6.93 8.02 -23.62
CA GLN A 147 -7.47 6.81 -24.24
C GLN A 147 -6.74 5.56 -23.70
N THR A 148 -5.41 5.60 -23.73
CA THR A 148 -4.55 4.47 -23.32
C THR A 148 -4.76 4.11 -21.85
N LEU A 149 -4.80 5.12 -20.97
CA LEU A 149 -5.08 4.94 -19.55
C LEU A 149 -6.49 4.39 -19.33
N GLY A 150 -7.49 4.95 -20.01
CA GLY A 150 -8.88 4.51 -19.95
C GLY A 150 -9.03 3.03 -20.30
N GLU A 151 -8.49 2.61 -21.45
CA GLU A 151 -8.52 1.21 -21.90
C GLU A 151 -7.81 0.26 -20.93
N HIS A 152 -6.70 0.70 -20.34
CA HIS A 152 -5.98 -0.10 -19.35
C HIS A 152 -6.80 -0.29 -18.07
N LEU A 153 -7.35 0.79 -17.52
CA LEU A 153 -8.19 0.76 -16.32
C LEU A 153 -9.51 0.00 -16.57
N ASP A 154 -10.10 0.11 -17.77
CA ASP A 154 -11.27 -0.67 -18.18
C ASP A 154 -10.96 -2.17 -18.14
N LYS A 155 -9.80 -2.58 -18.69
CA LYS A 155 -9.35 -3.98 -18.61
C LYS A 155 -9.15 -4.43 -17.16
N LEU A 156 -8.49 -3.63 -16.33
CA LEU A 156 -8.30 -3.99 -14.91
C LEU A 156 -9.63 -4.12 -14.17
N SER A 157 -10.57 -3.20 -14.40
CA SER A 157 -11.88 -3.22 -13.75
C SER A 157 -12.74 -4.40 -14.21
N GLN A 158 -12.77 -4.70 -15.52
CA GLN A 158 -13.47 -5.87 -16.07
C GLN A 158 -12.95 -7.20 -15.49
N ASN A 159 -11.64 -7.27 -15.21
CA ASN A 159 -11.01 -8.43 -14.56
C ASN A 159 -11.13 -8.40 -13.03
N ARG A 160 -11.86 -7.45 -12.45
CA ARG A 160 -12.02 -7.23 -11.00
C ARG A 160 -10.67 -7.08 -10.28
N LEU A 161 -9.72 -6.41 -10.94
CA LEU A 161 -8.40 -6.07 -10.41
C LEU A 161 -8.28 -4.61 -10.01
N PHE A 162 -9.27 -3.79 -10.37
CA PHE A 162 -9.32 -2.39 -9.97
C PHE A 162 -10.75 -1.95 -9.67
N SER A 163 -10.92 -1.31 -8.51
CA SER A 163 -12.13 -0.61 -8.06
C SER A 163 -11.67 0.65 -7.34
N GLY A 164 -12.14 1.81 -7.77
CA GLY A 164 -11.67 3.11 -7.26
C GLY A 164 -11.96 4.25 -8.21
N VAL A 165 -11.47 5.44 -7.84
CA VAL A 165 -11.56 6.67 -8.65
C VAL A 165 -10.17 7.08 -9.08
N VAL A 166 -10.02 7.46 -10.35
CA VAL A 166 -8.76 7.97 -10.90
C VAL A 166 -8.99 9.37 -11.45
N LEU A 167 -8.21 10.32 -10.94
CA LEU A 167 -8.12 11.70 -11.44
C LEU A 167 -6.69 11.94 -11.93
N VAL A 168 -6.53 12.40 -13.16
CA VAL A 168 -5.25 12.92 -13.69
C VAL A 168 -5.47 14.37 -14.08
N ALA A 169 -4.62 15.25 -13.55
CA ALA A 169 -4.64 16.68 -13.86
C ALA A 169 -3.29 17.13 -14.45
N LYS A 170 -3.35 18.10 -15.35
CA LYS A 170 -2.18 18.71 -15.99
C LYS A 170 -2.40 20.21 -16.07
N ASN A 171 -1.37 20.97 -15.67
CA ASN A 171 -1.43 22.44 -15.60
C ASN A 171 -2.65 22.96 -14.80
N GLY A 172 -2.99 22.28 -13.71
CA GLY A 172 -4.13 22.64 -12.85
C GLY A 172 -5.50 22.24 -13.39
N SER A 173 -5.59 21.57 -14.56
CA SER A 173 -6.87 21.13 -15.15
C SER A 173 -6.98 19.60 -15.20
N PRO A 174 -8.10 19.00 -14.78
CA PRO A 174 -8.36 17.58 -15.00
C PRO A 174 -8.35 17.23 -16.49
N ILE A 175 -7.60 16.20 -16.87
CA ILE A 175 -7.59 15.61 -18.22
C ILE A 175 -8.19 14.20 -18.23
N PHE A 176 -8.33 13.57 -17.07
CA PHE A 176 -8.99 12.28 -16.88
C PHE A 176 -9.69 12.26 -15.52
N SER A 177 -10.95 11.84 -15.46
CA SER A 177 -11.69 11.60 -14.22
C SER A 177 -12.70 10.48 -14.45
N LYS A 178 -12.49 9.33 -13.82
CA LYS A 178 -13.39 8.18 -13.97
C LYS A 178 -13.39 7.32 -12.72
N ALA A 179 -14.57 6.77 -12.43
CA ALA A 179 -14.79 5.81 -11.37
C ALA A 179 -14.98 4.41 -11.94
N TYR A 180 -14.51 3.41 -11.20
CA TYR A 180 -14.48 2.01 -11.60
C TYR A 180 -14.93 1.14 -10.45
N GLY A 181 -15.73 0.11 -10.74
CA GLY A 181 -16.19 -0.84 -9.73
C GLY A 181 -17.31 -0.32 -8.85
N ARG A 182 -17.42 -0.89 -7.65
CA ARG A 182 -18.59 -0.77 -6.78
C ARG A 182 -18.25 -0.06 -5.48
N ARG A 183 -19.20 0.73 -4.99
CA ARG A 183 -19.15 1.50 -3.76
C ARG A 183 -19.43 0.63 -2.53
N ASN A 184 -20.23 -0.42 -2.66
CA ASN A 184 -20.60 -1.30 -1.55
C ASN A 184 -20.99 -2.71 -2.02
N GLU A 185 -21.29 -3.59 -1.06
CA GLU A 185 -21.72 -4.97 -1.31
C GLU A 185 -23.04 -5.06 -2.08
N ALA A 186 -23.96 -4.10 -1.86
CA ALA A 186 -25.20 -3.99 -2.62
C ALA A 186 -24.96 -3.75 -4.12
N GLY A 187 -23.73 -3.41 -4.50
CA GLY A 187 -23.29 -3.30 -5.88
C GLY A 187 -23.53 -1.93 -6.48
N GLU A 188 -23.76 -0.91 -5.66
CA GLU A 188 -23.86 0.48 -6.12
C GLU A 188 -22.57 0.89 -6.83
N ALA A 189 -22.67 1.68 -7.89
CA ALA A 189 -21.50 2.12 -8.64
C ALA A 189 -20.70 3.17 -7.86
N LEU A 190 -19.38 3.16 -8.04
CA LEU A 190 -18.56 4.30 -7.64
C LEU A 190 -18.79 5.47 -8.60
N GLU A 191 -18.70 6.68 -8.05
CA GLU A 191 -18.75 7.93 -8.79
C GLU A 191 -17.45 8.70 -8.56
N PRO A 192 -17.05 9.63 -9.45
CA PRO A 192 -15.87 10.46 -9.22
C PRO A 192 -15.89 11.26 -7.91
N SER A 193 -17.08 11.53 -7.37
CA SER A 193 -17.33 12.20 -6.08
C SER A 193 -17.36 11.23 -4.89
N SER A 194 -17.17 9.92 -5.09
CA SER A 194 -17.07 8.95 -4.00
C SER A 194 -15.93 9.31 -3.04
N LYS A 195 -16.20 9.28 -1.73
CA LYS A 195 -15.26 9.70 -0.68
C LYS A 195 -14.52 8.50 -0.09
N PHE A 196 -13.20 8.47 -0.14
CA PHE A 196 -12.41 7.35 0.37
C PHE A 196 -11.70 7.70 1.69
N PRO A 197 -11.50 6.74 2.60
CA PRO A 197 -10.62 6.96 3.74
C PRO A 197 -9.19 7.06 3.20
N LEU A 198 -8.59 8.26 3.32
CA LEU A 198 -7.23 8.51 2.83
C LEU A 198 -6.14 7.95 3.77
N SER A 199 -6.53 7.49 4.96
CA SER A 199 -5.65 6.94 6.00
C SER A 199 -4.39 7.82 6.17
N SER A 200 -3.20 7.24 6.00
CA SER A 200 -1.94 7.94 6.25
C SER A 200 -1.64 9.09 5.30
N MET A 201 -2.33 9.23 4.16
CA MET A 201 -2.22 10.43 3.34
C MET A 201 -2.75 11.66 4.08
N GLY A 202 -3.64 11.50 5.08
CA GLY A 202 -4.14 12.60 5.91
C GLY A 202 -3.05 13.35 6.69
N LYS A 203 -1.89 12.72 6.92
CA LYS A 203 -0.72 13.34 7.58
C LYS A 203 -0.24 14.62 6.90
N MET A 204 -0.42 14.73 5.58
CA MET A 204 -0.04 15.95 4.86
C MET A 204 -0.82 17.17 5.35
N PHE A 205 -2.10 17.01 5.72
CA PHE A 205 -2.92 18.10 6.24
C PHE A 205 -2.48 18.50 7.66
N THR A 206 -2.14 17.52 8.50
CA THR A 206 -1.54 17.78 9.81
C THR A 206 -0.23 18.55 9.68
N ALA A 207 0.64 18.16 8.73
CA ALA A 207 1.91 18.84 8.50
C ALA A 207 1.71 20.29 8.01
N VAL A 208 0.73 20.53 7.12
CA VAL A 208 0.35 21.89 6.69
C VAL A 208 -0.17 22.71 7.86
N ALA A 209 -1.03 22.15 8.72
CA ALA A 209 -1.53 22.84 9.90
C ALA A 209 -0.40 23.24 10.87
N ILE A 210 0.56 22.35 11.12
CA ILE A 210 1.76 22.67 11.91
C ILE A 210 2.56 23.80 11.24
N ALA A 211 2.77 23.74 9.93
CA ALA A 211 3.49 24.79 9.20
C ALA A 211 2.77 26.14 9.26
N GLN A 212 1.44 26.18 9.18
CA GLN A 212 0.64 27.40 9.35
C GLN A 212 0.83 28.01 10.76
N LEU A 213 0.86 27.18 11.80
CA LEU A 213 1.11 27.64 13.17
C LEU A 213 2.55 28.13 13.37
N VAL A 214 3.54 27.52 12.69
CA VAL A 214 4.93 28.00 12.68
C VAL A 214 5.04 29.34 11.96
N GLU A 215 4.44 29.48 10.78
CA GLU A 215 4.42 30.74 10.02
C GLU A 215 3.76 31.86 10.81
N ALA A 216 2.70 31.55 11.56
CA ALA A 216 2.03 32.48 12.47
C ALA A 216 2.83 32.79 13.76
N GLY A 217 4.01 32.19 13.95
CA GLY A 217 4.87 32.39 15.12
C GLY A 217 4.29 31.82 16.42
N LYS A 218 3.33 30.89 16.34
CA LYS A 218 2.68 30.30 17.53
C LYS A 218 3.45 29.10 18.10
N LEU A 219 4.30 28.46 17.29
CA LEU A 219 5.22 27.40 17.68
C LEU A 219 6.44 27.38 16.74
N ALA A 220 7.48 26.64 17.08
CA ALA A 220 8.64 26.39 16.23
C ALA A 220 8.88 24.88 16.07
N TYR A 221 9.46 24.47 14.94
CA TYR A 221 9.80 23.06 14.68
C TYR A 221 10.73 22.46 15.76
N GLY A 222 11.62 23.28 16.32
CA GLY A 222 12.54 22.88 17.38
C GLY A 222 11.92 22.83 18.78
N ASP A 223 10.67 23.26 18.96
CA ASP A 223 10.05 23.27 20.28
C ASP A 223 9.84 21.85 20.79
N LEU A 224 10.06 21.66 22.09
CA LEU A 224 9.82 20.39 22.75
C LEU A 224 8.33 20.10 22.79
N VAL A 225 7.94 18.87 22.46
CA VAL A 225 6.55 18.41 22.49
C VAL A 225 5.96 18.58 23.90
N SER A 226 6.79 18.35 24.93
CA SER A 226 6.39 18.52 26.34
C SER A 226 6.00 19.94 26.72
N ASN A 227 6.39 20.96 25.94
CA ASN A 227 5.95 22.34 26.18
C ASN A 227 4.45 22.52 25.92
N TYR A 228 3.87 21.67 25.07
CA TYR A 228 2.46 21.73 24.67
C TYR A 228 1.65 20.63 25.34
N ILE A 229 2.19 19.42 25.44
CA ILE A 229 1.48 18.25 25.98
C ILE A 229 2.26 17.68 27.19
N PRO A 230 2.35 18.41 28.32
CA PRO A 230 3.23 18.04 29.44
C PRO A 230 2.80 16.78 30.20
N ASN A 231 1.53 16.37 30.07
CA ASN A 231 0.94 15.25 30.81
C ASN A 231 0.85 13.96 29.97
N TYR A 232 1.57 13.87 28.85
CA TYR A 232 1.54 12.64 28.05
C TYR A 232 2.22 11.47 28.79
N PRO A 233 1.69 10.24 28.75
CA PRO A 233 2.13 9.15 29.63
C PRO A 233 3.58 8.69 29.51
N THR A 234 4.26 8.98 28.39
CA THR A 234 5.67 8.59 28.20
C THR A 234 6.61 9.77 28.43
N GLU A 235 7.58 9.58 29.32
CA GLU A 235 8.63 10.56 29.62
C GLU A 235 9.51 10.88 28.40
N ARG A 236 9.51 10.03 27.37
CA ARG A 236 10.27 10.24 26.13
C ARG A 236 9.89 11.54 25.42
N ILE A 237 8.67 12.06 25.61
CA ILE A 237 8.25 13.33 24.99
C ILE A 237 9.14 14.51 25.36
N ARG A 238 9.83 14.45 26.52
CA ARG A 238 10.69 15.54 26.99
C ARG A 238 11.93 15.74 26.14
N GLY A 239 12.33 14.73 25.35
CA GLY A 239 13.41 14.82 24.38
C GLY A 239 12.94 14.95 22.92
N MET A 240 11.63 15.00 22.67
CA MET A 240 11.07 15.07 21.33
C MET A 240 10.80 16.52 20.95
N THR A 241 11.18 16.90 19.73
CA THR A 241 10.78 18.16 19.11
C THR A 241 9.59 17.94 18.18
N ILE A 242 8.92 19.02 17.78
CA ILE A 242 7.90 18.98 16.72
C ILE A 242 8.47 18.37 15.43
N ASP A 243 9.72 18.70 15.08
CA ASP A 243 10.40 18.18 13.90
C ASP A 243 10.62 16.66 13.98
N HIS A 244 10.94 16.12 15.16
CA HIS A 244 11.06 14.67 15.36
C HIS A 244 9.73 13.93 15.10
N LEU A 245 8.59 14.53 15.42
CA LEU A 245 7.28 13.95 15.13
C LEU A 245 6.98 13.98 13.61
N LEU A 246 7.20 15.12 12.96
CA LEU A 246 6.98 15.30 11.51
C LEU A 246 7.84 14.35 10.68
N ALA A 247 9.12 14.22 11.04
CA ALA A 247 10.12 13.42 10.33
C ALA A 247 10.06 11.92 10.67
N HIS A 248 9.14 11.49 11.55
CA HIS A 248 9.09 10.12 12.05
C HIS A 248 10.41 9.65 12.68
N THR A 249 11.07 10.50 13.48
CA THR A 249 12.32 10.17 14.19
C THR A 249 12.16 10.24 15.71
N SER A 250 10.93 10.32 16.22
CA SER A 250 10.67 10.39 17.67
C SER A 250 10.95 9.08 18.43
N GLY A 251 10.99 7.95 17.73
CA GLY A 251 11.07 6.61 18.34
C GLY A 251 9.72 6.04 18.82
N LEU A 252 8.61 6.77 18.60
CA LEU A 252 7.25 6.29 18.90
C LEU A 252 6.72 5.41 17.76
N GLY A 253 5.91 4.40 18.07
CA GLY A 253 5.26 3.58 17.05
C GLY A 253 3.79 3.91 16.78
N GLY A 254 3.04 2.85 16.53
CA GLY A 254 1.58 2.90 16.48
C GLY A 254 0.96 2.86 17.87
N TYR A 255 -0.34 3.04 17.90
CA TYR A 255 -1.18 2.72 19.04
C TYR A 255 -1.71 1.30 18.90
N ASP A 256 -2.10 0.70 20.03
CA ASP A 256 -2.83 -0.56 20.01
C ASP A 256 -4.22 -0.34 19.39
N PHE A 257 -4.44 -0.95 18.23
CA PHE A 257 -5.70 -0.87 17.50
C PHE A 257 -6.74 -1.86 18.02
N ASP A 258 -6.35 -2.84 18.84
CA ASP A 258 -7.25 -3.84 19.42
C ASP A 258 -8.05 -3.26 20.61
N ASP A 259 -7.75 -2.02 21.00
CA ASP A 259 -8.51 -1.26 21.98
C ASP A 259 -9.84 -0.78 21.39
N MET A 260 -10.90 -1.49 21.78
CA MET A 260 -12.27 -1.34 21.27
C MET A 260 -13.02 -0.10 21.78
N ARG A 261 -12.34 0.86 22.43
CA ARG A 261 -13.00 2.08 22.89
C ARG A 261 -13.53 2.92 21.71
N PRO A 262 -14.62 3.68 21.89
CA PRO A 262 -15.00 4.69 20.91
C PRO A 262 -13.88 5.74 20.76
N ILE A 263 -13.45 5.98 19.52
CA ILE A 263 -12.48 7.02 19.17
C ILE A 263 -13.24 8.06 18.36
N THR A 264 -13.43 9.25 18.94
CA THR A 264 -14.22 10.31 18.29
C THR A 264 -13.41 11.57 18.02
N ASN A 265 -12.29 11.75 18.71
CA ASN A 265 -11.43 12.93 18.64
C ASN A 265 -9.96 12.58 18.97
N VAL A 266 -9.06 13.57 18.86
CA VAL A 266 -7.64 13.40 19.16
C VAL A 266 -7.40 13.01 20.62
N GLN A 267 -8.16 13.56 21.56
CA GLN A 267 -8.01 13.28 22.98
C GLN A 267 -8.30 11.81 23.32
N ASP A 268 -9.19 11.15 22.58
CA ASP A 268 -9.45 9.72 22.73
C ASP A 268 -8.26 8.88 22.23
N LEU A 269 -7.62 9.30 21.12
CA LEU A 269 -6.41 8.66 20.59
C LEU A 269 -5.21 8.80 21.52
N LEU A 270 -5.06 9.93 22.21
CA LEU A 270 -3.95 10.15 23.17
C LEU A 270 -4.00 9.21 24.37
N LYS A 271 -5.18 8.68 24.69
CA LYS A 271 -5.38 7.75 25.79
C LYS A 271 -5.03 6.30 25.38
N LEU A 272 -4.75 6.02 24.10
CA LEU A 272 -4.37 4.69 23.63
C LEU A 272 -2.97 4.31 24.12
N PRO A 273 -2.73 3.04 24.50
CA PRO A 273 -1.39 2.57 24.77
C PRO A 273 -0.50 2.78 23.53
N VAL A 274 0.61 3.49 23.72
CA VAL A 274 1.60 3.70 22.67
C VAL A 274 2.57 2.54 22.67
N LEU A 275 2.74 1.92 21.52
CA LEU A 275 3.78 0.91 21.33
C LEU A 275 5.14 1.62 21.22
N GLU A 276 5.86 1.70 22.33
CA GLU A 276 7.27 2.07 22.35
C GLU A 276 8.06 0.99 21.62
N SER A 277 8.36 1.25 20.36
CA SER A 277 8.85 0.23 19.42
C SER A 277 10.28 0.45 18.98
N SER A 278 10.90 1.56 19.41
CA SER A 278 12.30 1.85 19.16
C SER A 278 13.06 2.08 20.48
N PRO A 279 14.16 1.34 20.73
CA PRO A 279 15.04 1.61 21.87
C PRO A 279 15.93 2.84 21.65
N GLN A 280 15.90 3.45 20.47
CA GLN A 280 16.72 4.62 20.11
C GLN A 280 16.18 5.92 20.74
N GLN A 281 17.04 6.94 20.79
CA GLN A 281 16.66 8.29 21.24
C GLN A 281 15.97 9.08 20.12
N PRO A 282 15.14 10.09 20.45
CA PRO A 282 14.56 10.98 19.44
C PRO A 282 15.63 11.62 18.55
N GLY A 283 15.40 11.59 17.23
CA GLY A 283 16.29 12.14 16.20
C GLY A 283 17.29 11.14 15.60
N GLU A 284 17.53 9.98 16.21
CA GLU A 284 18.59 9.07 15.76
C GLU A 284 18.25 8.28 14.48
N ARG A 285 16.99 7.86 14.32
CA ARG A 285 16.59 6.99 13.21
C ARG A 285 15.13 7.20 12.82
N PHE A 286 14.87 7.08 11.52
CA PHE A 286 13.52 6.98 10.99
C PHE A 286 12.81 5.72 11.50
N TYR A 287 11.65 5.92 12.12
CA TYR A 287 10.71 4.90 12.52
C TYR A 287 9.28 5.45 12.37
N TYR A 288 8.53 4.88 11.43
CA TYR A 288 7.19 5.37 11.09
C TYR A 288 6.25 5.34 12.31
N SER A 289 5.59 6.47 12.55
CA SER A 289 4.83 6.70 13.78
C SER A 289 3.45 7.28 13.50
N ASN A 290 2.40 6.52 13.84
CA ASN A 290 1.04 7.08 13.86
C ASN A 290 0.82 7.89 15.15
N SER A 291 1.32 7.42 16.29
CA SER A 291 1.19 8.12 17.57
C SER A 291 1.89 9.48 17.55
N GLY A 292 3.00 9.61 16.82
CA GLY A 292 3.65 10.91 16.62
C GLY A 292 2.76 11.94 15.90
N TYR A 293 1.95 11.51 14.93
CA TYR A 293 1.01 12.41 14.26
C TYR A 293 -0.25 12.69 15.07
N VAL A 294 -0.67 11.78 15.95
CA VAL A 294 -1.70 12.06 16.95
C VAL A 294 -1.22 13.16 17.91
N LEU A 295 0.04 13.08 18.36
CA LEU A 295 0.63 14.14 19.19
C LEU A 295 0.67 15.48 18.46
N LEU A 296 0.99 15.51 17.16
CA LEU A 296 0.90 16.75 16.37
C LEU A 296 -0.53 17.29 16.30
N GLY A 297 -1.54 16.42 16.17
CA GLY A 297 -2.94 16.81 16.28
C GLY A 297 -3.25 17.49 17.62
N ALA A 298 -2.75 16.93 18.71
CA ALA A 298 -2.95 17.48 20.05
C ALA A 298 -2.23 18.83 20.25
N VAL A 299 -1.02 18.97 19.68
CA VAL A 299 -0.29 20.24 19.65
C VAL A 299 -1.09 21.30 18.89
N ILE A 300 -1.69 20.94 17.74
CA ILE A 300 -2.56 21.87 16.99
C ILE A 300 -3.72 22.34 17.87
N GLU A 301 -4.43 21.42 18.54
CA GLU A 301 -5.54 21.80 19.45
C GLU A 301 -5.07 22.72 20.56
N GLN A 302 -3.96 22.38 21.22
CA GLN A 302 -3.41 23.15 22.33
C GLN A 302 -2.96 24.56 21.91
N VAL A 303 -2.33 24.69 20.75
CA VAL A 303 -1.75 25.97 20.28
C VAL A 303 -2.79 26.86 19.60
N SER A 304 -3.76 26.26 18.90
CA SER A 304 -4.82 27.01 18.22
C SER A 304 -6.01 27.34 19.12
N GLY A 305 -6.32 26.48 20.10
CA GLY A 305 -7.57 26.52 20.86
C GLY A 305 -8.78 26.00 20.08
N GLU A 306 -8.57 25.36 18.93
CA GLU A 306 -9.61 24.81 18.05
C GLU A 306 -9.56 23.27 18.07
N ASP A 307 -10.70 22.60 17.86
CA ASP A 307 -10.71 21.15 17.58
C ASP A 307 -9.88 20.86 16.32
N TYR A 308 -9.18 19.73 16.30
CA TYR A 308 -8.29 19.37 15.19
C TYR A 308 -9.01 19.36 13.83
N PHE A 309 -10.20 18.75 13.75
CA PHE A 309 -10.92 18.65 12.48
C PHE A 309 -11.53 20.00 12.08
N GLU A 310 -12.00 20.80 13.05
CA GLU A 310 -12.42 22.17 12.79
C GLU A 310 -11.28 23.03 12.26
N TYR A 311 -10.06 22.88 12.80
CA TYR A 311 -8.89 23.60 12.34
C TYR A 311 -8.60 23.27 10.87
N LEU A 312 -8.57 21.98 10.51
CA LEU A 312 -8.35 21.57 9.12
C LEU A 312 -9.46 22.10 8.19
N GLU A 313 -10.71 22.05 8.61
CA GLU A 313 -11.83 22.54 7.81
C GLU A 313 -11.71 24.04 7.55
N ARG A 314 -11.43 24.82 8.61
CA ARG A 314 -11.41 26.29 8.59
C ARG A 314 -10.19 26.85 7.88
N HIS A 315 -9.01 26.27 8.12
CA HIS A 315 -7.72 26.84 7.69
C HIS A 315 -7.15 26.16 6.44
N ILE A 316 -7.69 25.02 6.02
CA ILE A 316 -7.19 24.27 4.85
C ILE A 316 -8.31 23.96 3.86
N PHE A 317 -9.34 23.21 4.26
CA PHE A 317 -10.33 22.70 3.30
C PHE A 317 -11.20 23.81 2.69
N LYS A 318 -11.80 24.68 3.52
CA LYS A 318 -12.64 25.79 3.04
C LYS A 318 -11.88 26.79 2.17
N PRO A 319 -10.69 27.29 2.56
CA PRO A 319 -9.91 28.20 1.71
C PRO A 319 -9.54 27.62 0.34
N LEU A 320 -9.38 26.29 0.25
CA LEU A 320 -9.05 25.58 -0.98
C LEU A 320 -10.29 25.07 -1.74
N GLY A 321 -11.51 25.32 -1.24
CA GLY A 321 -12.76 24.85 -1.85
C GLY A 321 -12.96 23.32 -1.78
N MET A 322 -12.31 22.64 -0.84
CA MET A 322 -12.35 21.19 -0.66
C MET A 322 -13.61 20.74 0.12
N ASN A 323 -14.79 21.08 -0.39
CA ASN A 323 -16.07 20.88 0.32
C ASN A 323 -16.44 19.40 0.57
N ASP A 324 -15.83 18.47 -0.18
CA ASP A 324 -16.04 17.03 -0.04
C ASP A 324 -14.95 16.32 0.77
N THR A 325 -14.12 17.09 1.50
CA THR A 325 -13.06 16.57 2.38
C THR A 325 -13.38 16.91 3.83
N GLY A 326 -13.25 15.93 4.72
CA GLY A 326 -13.55 16.12 6.14
C GLY A 326 -13.52 14.81 6.91
N ASN A 327 -13.88 14.89 8.20
CA ASN A 327 -14.09 13.73 9.04
C ASN A 327 -15.53 13.21 8.88
N PHE A 328 -15.74 12.34 7.90
CA PHE A 328 -17.03 11.69 7.71
C PHE A 328 -17.05 10.38 8.53
N GLY A 329 -18.09 10.16 9.32
CA GLY A 329 -18.30 8.86 9.95
C GLY A 329 -18.34 7.75 8.89
N LEU A 330 -17.84 6.57 9.23
CA LEU A 330 -17.74 5.42 8.30
C LEU A 330 -19.10 4.99 7.69
N ASN A 331 -20.22 5.50 8.21
CA ASN A 331 -21.56 5.07 7.85
C ASN A 331 -22.26 5.95 6.79
N GLU A 332 -21.78 7.16 6.49
CA GLU A 332 -22.61 8.12 5.73
C GLU A 332 -22.22 8.32 4.27
N SER A 333 -21.01 7.92 3.84
CA SER A 333 -20.55 8.20 2.46
C SER A 333 -19.38 7.34 1.95
N THR A 334 -18.78 6.55 2.83
CA THR A 334 -17.54 5.84 2.54
C THR A 334 -17.83 4.57 1.75
N PRO A 335 -17.24 4.38 0.55
CA PRO A 335 -17.29 3.12 -0.14
C PRO A 335 -16.81 2.00 0.78
N VAL A 336 -17.69 1.06 1.08
CA VAL A 336 -17.31 -0.23 1.64
C VAL A 336 -16.70 -0.98 0.47
N LEU A 337 -15.38 -1.15 0.50
CA LEU A 337 -14.71 -2.05 -0.42
C LEU A 337 -15.46 -3.38 -0.42
N PRO A 338 -16.05 -3.84 -1.54
CA PRO A 338 -16.77 -5.09 -1.55
C PRO A 338 -15.86 -6.22 -1.06
N PRO A 339 -16.37 -7.28 -0.42
CA PRO A 339 -15.56 -8.43 -0.01
C PRO A 339 -14.80 -9.02 -1.20
N ASP A 340 -15.29 -8.89 -2.42
CA ASP A 340 -14.57 -9.27 -3.65
C ASP A 340 -13.29 -8.43 -3.94
N SER A 341 -13.18 -7.23 -3.37
CA SER A 341 -12.01 -6.33 -3.47
C SER A 341 -11.01 -6.56 -2.33
N CYS A 342 -11.48 -7.10 -1.20
CA CYS A 342 -10.66 -7.79 -0.23
C CYS A 342 -10.76 -9.29 -0.52
N ARG A 343 -10.23 -9.76 -1.67
CA ARG A 343 -10.21 -11.20 -1.94
C ARG A 343 -9.56 -11.89 -0.75
N ASP A 344 -10.37 -12.51 0.11
CA ASP A 344 -9.89 -13.60 0.90
C ASP A 344 -9.36 -14.62 -0.10
N ILE A 345 -8.10 -14.92 0.08
CA ILE A 345 -7.28 -15.67 -0.87
C ILE A 345 -7.56 -17.17 -0.74
N ASP A 346 -8.80 -17.50 -0.35
CA ASP A 346 -9.33 -18.84 -0.31
C ASP A 346 -10.16 -19.01 -1.56
N GLY A 347 -9.55 -19.55 -2.61
CA GLY A 347 -10.22 -19.92 -3.87
C GLY A 347 -11.31 -20.98 -3.73
N LEU A 348 -12.17 -20.88 -2.73
CA LEU A 348 -13.42 -21.58 -2.53
C LEU A 348 -14.48 -20.50 -2.27
N VAL A 349 -15.31 -20.24 -3.28
CA VAL A 349 -16.61 -19.61 -3.08
C VAL A 349 -17.38 -20.50 -2.09
N ARG A 350 -17.38 -20.14 -0.81
CA ARG A 350 -18.43 -20.59 0.10
C ARG A 350 -19.54 -19.57 0.01
N HIS A 351 -20.61 -19.96 -0.68
CA HIS A 351 -21.89 -19.29 -0.56
C HIS A 351 -22.31 -19.29 0.91
N GLY A 352 -22.58 -18.10 1.44
CA GLY A 352 -23.21 -17.90 2.74
C GLY A 352 -22.23 -17.89 3.90
N GLU A 353 -21.69 -16.71 4.20
CA GLU A 353 -21.61 -16.17 5.56
C GLU A 353 -21.14 -14.71 5.50
N THR A 354 -22.07 -13.82 5.82
CA THR A 354 -21.94 -12.36 5.81
C THR A 354 -21.11 -11.89 7.00
N ARG A 355 -20.17 -10.96 6.82
CA ARG A 355 -19.71 -10.11 7.92
C ARG A 355 -19.67 -8.66 7.49
N VAL A 356 -20.57 -7.90 8.08
CA VAL A 356 -20.70 -6.46 7.93
C VAL A 356 -19.46 -5.79 8.53
N ALA A 357 -18.76 -4.95 7.76
CA ALA A 357 -17.79 -3.98 8.28
C ALA A 357 -18.49 -2.85 9.06
N GLN A 358 -19.50 -3.18 9.88
CA GLN A 358 -20.16 -2.25 10.79
C GLN A 358 -19.95 -2.77 12.21
N GLN A 359 -19.04 -2.10 12.91
CA GLN A 359 -19.24 -1.56 14.27
C GLN A 359 -17.93 -1.16 14.97
N GLN A 360 -16.78 -1.24 14.31
CA GLN A 360 -15.53 -1.31 15.08
C GLN A 360 -14.49 -0.24 14.77
N GLY A 361 -14.87 1.00 14.46
CA GLY A 361 -13.97 2.16 14.61
C GLY A 361 -12.57 2.08 13.97
N HIS A 362 -12.30 1.10 13.10
CA HIS A 362 -10.98 0.84 12.56
C HIS A 362 -10.82 1.70 11.30
N PRO A 363 -9.89 2.68 11.29
CA PRO A 363 -9.63 3.55 10.14
C PRO A 363 -8.87 2.84 9.00
N PHE A 364 -8.69 1.53 9.12
CA PHE A 364 -7.99 0.68 8.17
C PHE A 364 -8.89 -0.52 7.86
N GLY A 365 -9.28 -0.67 6.60
CA GLY A 365 -9.77 -1.96 6.10
C GLY A 365 -8.62 -2.96 6.15
N VAL A 366 -8.42 -3.61 7.29
CA VAL A 366 -7.51 -4.74 7.45
C VAL A 366 -8.36 -6.00 7.48
N CYS A 367 -8.26 -6.81 6.43
CA CYS A 367 -8.85 -8.14 6.41
C CYS A 367 -8.02 -9.04 7.35
N GLN A 368 -8.46 -9.16 8.61
CA GLN A 368 -7.89 -10.02 9.64
C GLN A 368 -8.52 -11.42 9.55
N PRO A 369 -7.74 -12.52 9.57
CA PRO A 369 -8.30 -13.86 9.74
C PRO A 369 -8.89 -14.00 11.15
N VAL A 370 -10.07 -14.63 11.25
CA VAL A 370 -10.67 -15.00 12.54
C VAL A 370 -9.82 -16.10 13.19
N PRO A 371 -9.35 -15.96 14.44
CA PRO A 371 -8.77 -17.08 15.17
C PRO A 371 -9.90 -18.05 15.57
N GLY A 372 -9.82 -19.28 15.05
CA GLY A 372 -10.39 -20.50 15.64
C GLY A 372 -11.91 -20.56 15.85
N THR A 373 -12.58 -21.33 14.97
CA THR A 373 -13.68 -22.23 15.37
C THR A 373 -13.48 -23.58 14.73
#